data_AF-A0A8T6FWL1-F1
#
_entry.id   AF-A0A8T6FWL1-F1
#
_cell.length_a   1.000
_cell.length_b   1.000
_cell.length_c   1.000
_cell.angle_alpha   90.00
_cell.angle_beta   90.00
_cell.angle_gamma   90.00
#
_symmetry.space_group_name_H-M   'P 1'
#
loop_
_entity.id
_entity.type
_entity.pdbx_description
1 polymer ?
#
loop_
_entity_poly.entity_id
_entity_poly.type
_entity_poly.pdbx_seq_one_letter_code
_entity_poly.pdbx_strand_id
1 'polypeptide(L)'
;MTTLSAPLDSRRFQSALLLLLGPLFIGISFVLMLRRVEPVTTLFYLCAWYGIIWTLDRLIQWREGRSLIARCGPAFLLILFWSAVGWYAFELINFRLQNWYYIFVLDHPVLQTLNAVFSFATVFPGLLWLEYYLGLRGVAAGWQSRRWSLTPRRLTLLQIAGLIGLALVLVWPRFFFPLTWLAFILLLAPVEYRRLPDSLLHQLARGDYAPLTRQLLAGFIAGGLWEFFNYWAQVKWIYTVPFFEELKLFEMPLAGFLGFPPFAVECALVYRLLVWYRLAPPLGAHQDQRPAPTKVWNAFVIVLLAAAFALTVNHYIYLNIGSVKPRLAKVDSLDPAARTFLQDEGIVYLTDLEAGGAAEMWRQMEGELGRERTHSTRSLVELYLHQGIGVEYGNLLVKAGIRSLADLAVLSAEQVEDRISALPGHVRRPTPAQIRLWIRRIPSS
;
A
#
# COMPACT_ATOMS: atom_id res chain seq x y z
N MET A 1 -0.61 -61.03 3.50
CA MET A 1 -1.33 -59.73 3.50
C MET A 1 -0.82 -58.89 4.66
N THR A 2 0.16 -58.03 4.41
CA THR A 2 0.64 -57.05 5.38
C THR A 2 0.91 -55.78 4.61
N THR A 3 -0.15 -54.99 4.44
CA THR A 3 -0.08 -53.61 3.98
C THR A 3 0.58 -52.78 5.08
N LEU A 4 1.90 -52.58 4.97
CA LEU A 4 2.62 -51.56 5.72
C LEU A 4 2.23 -50.19 5.12
N SER A 5 1.13 -49.62 5.61
CA SER A 5 0.91 -48.19 5.52
C SER A 5 1.96 -47.52 6.40
N ALA A 6 3.05 -47.05 5.79
CA ALA A 6 4.00 -46.18 6.47
C ALA A 6 3.21 -44.98 7.04
N PRO A 7 3.32 -44.68 8.36
CA PRO A 7 2.62 -43.53 8.91
C PRO A 7 3.17 -42.29 8.21
N LEU A 8 2.27 -41.51 7.60
CA LEU A 8 2.58 -40.15 7.13
C LEU A 8 3.28 -39.43 8.29
N ASP A 9 4.55 -39.10 8.08
CA ASP A 9 5.42 -38.42 9.05
C ASP A 9 4.64 -37.27 9.71
N SER A 10 4.32 -37.41 11.00
CA SER A 10 3.39 -36.54 11.72
C SER A 10 3.81 -35.06 11.65
N ARG A 11 5.11 -34.79 11.51
CA ARG A 11 5.66 -33.45 11.30
C ARG A 11 5.31 -32.87 9.93
N ARG A 12 5.29 -33.67 8.88
CA ARG A 12 4.87 -33.24 7.53
C ARG A 12 3.38 -32.95 7.48
N PHE A 13 2.55 -33.75 8.17
CA PHE A 13 1.12 -33.51 8.30
C PHE A 13 0.83 -32.21 9.07
N GLN A 14 1.48 -32.00 10.22
CA GLN A 14 1.37 -30.75 10.98
C GLN A 14 1.82 -29.52 10.17
N SER A 15 2.92 -29.65 9.41
CA SER A 15 3.41 -28.57 8.54
C SER A 15 2.43 -28.26 7.40
N ALA A 16 1.76 -29.27 6.85
CA ALA A 16 0.73 -29.10 5.83
C ALA A 16 -0.53 -28.41 6.39
N LEU A 17 -0.94 -28.73 7.62
CA LEU A 17 -2.07 -28.06 8.27
C LEU A 17 -1.77 -26.57 8.54
N LEU A 18 -0.57 -26.26 9.03
CA LEU A 18 -0.15 -24.86 9.27
C LEU A 18 -0.05 -24.04 7.98
N LEU A 19 0.25 -24.68 6.85
CA LEU A 19 0.27 -24.03 5.54
C LEU A 19 -1.12 -23.51 5.14
N LEU A 20 -2.19 -24.25 5.45
CA LEU A 20 -3.57 -23.86 5.12
C LEU A 20 -4.10 -22.68 5.94
N LEU A 21 -3.51 -22.40 7.11
CA LEU A 21 -3.95 -21.30 7.97
C LEU A 21 -3.85 -19.93 7.30
N GLY A 22 -2.81 -19.69 6.49
CA GLY A 22 -2.63 -18.41 5.78
C GLY A 22 -3.74 -18.16 4.75
N PRO A 23 -3.94 -19.04 3.76
CA PRO A 23 -5.01 -18.90 2.79
C PRO A 23 -6.41 -18.92 3.42
N LEU A 24 -6.64 -19.75 4.45
CA LEU A 24 -7.91 -19.77 5.18
C LEU A 24 -8.16 -18.43 5.89
N PHE A 25 -7.15 -17.85 6.53
CA PHE A 25 -7.25 -16.54 7.17
C PHE A 25 -7.59 -15.45 6.15
N ILE A 26 -6.92 -15.42 4.99
CA ILE A 26 -7.25 -14.48 3.90
C ILE A 26 -8.70 -14.67 3.43
N GLY A 27 -9.13 -15.92 3.21
CA GLY A 27 -10.49 -16.24 2.77
C GLY A 27 -11.55 -15.80 3.78
N ILE A 28 -11.34 -16.07 5.07
CA ILE A 28 -12.22 -15.60 6.14
C ILE A 28 -12.23 -14.07 6.19
N SER A 29 -11.07 -13.42 6.12
CA SER A 29 -10.98 -11.96 6.12
C SER A 29 -11.70 -11.32 4.93
N PHE A 30 -11.65 -11.94 3.75
CA PHE A 30 -12.44 -11.51 2.59
C PHE A 30 -13.94 -11.60 2.86
N VAL A 31 -14.42 -12.74 3.39
CA VAL A 31 -15.84 -12.92 3.71
C VAL A 31 -16.28 -11.88 4.74
N LEU A 32 -15.50 -11.67 5.80
CA LEU A 32 -15.81 -10.68 6.84
C LEU A 32 -15.82 -9.25 6.29
N MET A 33 -14.87 -8.91 5.41
CA MET A 33 -14.82 -7.60 4.74
C MET A 33 -16.02 -7.41 3.81
N LEU A 34 -16.40 -8.42 3.01
CA LEU A 34 -17.60 -8.36 2.15
C LEU A 34 -18.89 -8.24 2.97
N ARG A 35 -18.92 -8.83 4.15
CA ARG A 35 -20.01 -8.71 5.13
C ARG A 35 -19.94 -7.44 5.98
N ARG A 36 -18.95 -6.58 5.75
CA ARG A 36 -18.70 -5.33 6.49
C ARG A 36 -18.55 -5.52 8.00
N VAL A 37 -17.98 -6.65 8.44
CA VAL A 37 -17.72 -6.94 9.85
C VAL A 37 -16.46 -6.21 10.30
N GLU A 38 -16.58 -5.39 11.34
CA GLU A 38 -15.46 -4.70 11.97
C GLU A 38 -14.77 -5.57 13.04
N PRO A 39 -13.45 -5.40 13.28
CA PRO A 39 -12.54 -4.45 12.64
C PRO A 39 -11.94 -4.93 11.30
N VAL A 40 -12.33 -6.12 10.82
CA VAL A 40 -11.69 -6.78 9.67
C VAL A 40 -11.92 -6.00 8.37
N THR A 41 -13.06 -5.33 8.23
CA THR A 41 -13.36 -4.51 7.05
C THR A 41 -12.39 -3.34 6.93
N THR A 42 -12.17 -2.61 8.03
CA THR A 42 -11.21 -1.52 8.10
C THR A 42 -9.77 -2.02 7.94
N LEU A 43 -9.42 -3.15 8.56
CA LEU A 43 -8.06 -3.70 8.60
C LEU A 43 -7.78 -4.77 7.53
N PHE A 44 -8.63 -4.91 6.52
CA PHE A 44 -8.59 -6.00 5.56
C PHE A 44 -7.23 -6.15 4.88
N TYR A 45 -6.61 -5.03 4.49
CA TYR A 45 -5.28 -4.99 3.89
C TYR A 45 -4.23 -5.70 4.77
N LEU A 46 -4.23 -5.43 6.08
CA LEU A 46 -3.33 -6.07 7.03
C LEU A 46 -3.57 -7.57 7.06
N CYS A 47 -4.83 -7.98 7.21
CA CYS A 47 -5.18 -9.39 7.27
C CYS A 47 -4.71 -10.15 6.02
N ALA A 48 -4.94 -9.57 4.85
CA ALA A 48 -4.53 -10.15 3.57
C ALA A 48 -3.00 -10.32 3.48
N TRP A 49 -2.23 -9.25 3.73
CA TRP A 49 -0.78 -9.30 3.57
C TRP A 49 -0.06 -10.14 4.62
N TYR A 50 -0.46 -10.07 5.89
CA TYR A 50 0.09 -10.97 6.90
C TYR A 50 -0.27 -12.44 6.61
N GLY A 51 -1.45 -12.71 6.04
CA GLY A 51 -1.81 -14.03 5.53
C GLY A 51 -0.91 -14.50 4.38
N ILE A 52 -0.57 -13.62 3.43
CA ILE A 52 0.34 -13.94 2.32
C ILE A 52 1.75 -14.21 2.83
N ILE A 53 2.29 -13.34 3.68
CA ILE A 53 3.63 -13.49 4.27
C ILE A 53 3.71 -14.80 5.06
N TRP A 54 2.69 -15.11 5.87
CA TRP A 54 2.60 -16.38 6.59
C TRP A 54 2.61 -17.57 5.62
N THR A 55 1.79 -17.52 4.57
CA THR A 55 1.69 -18.58 3.57
C THR A 55 3.05 -18.84 2.91
N LEU A 56 3.73 -17.79 2.45
CA LEU A 56 5.05 -17.90 1.84
C LEU A 56 6.08 -18.44 2.84
N ASP A 57 6.07 -17.96 4.09
CA ASP A 57 6.98 -18.42 5.13
C ASP A 57 6.81 -19.92 5.43
N ARG A 58 5.55 -20.40 5.44
CA ARG A 58 5.25 -21.83 5.61
C ARG A 58 5.60 -22.66 4.37
N LEU A 59 5.41 -22.14 3.15
CA LEU A 59 5.85 -22.81 1.92
C LEU A 59 7.38 -23.01 1.91
N ILE A 60 8.12 -22.00 2.37
CA ILE A 60 9.57 -22.07 2.54
C ILE A 60 9.93 -23.10 3.62
N GLN A 61 9.25 -23.07 4.78
CA GLN A 61 9.46 -24.06 5.83
C GLN A 61 9.21 -25.49 5.35
N TRP A 62 8.15 -25.71 4.57
CA TRP A 62 7.83 -27.02 4.03
C TRP A 62 8.91 -27.56 3.10
N ARG A 63 9.60 -26.67 2.36
CA ARG A 63 10.70 -27.03 1.45
C ARG A 63 12.04 -27.23 2.17
N GLU A 64 12.37 -26.38 3.12
CA GLU A 64 13.72 -26.31 3.72
C GLU A 64 13.77 -26.74 5.19
N GLY A 65 12.65 -27.18 5.77
CA GLY A 65 12.52 -27.60 7.17
C GLY A 65 12.46 -26.45 8.19
N ARG A 66 12.88 -25.23 7.82
CA ARG A 66 12.86 -24.05 8.71
C ARG A 66 12.44 -22.79 7.96
N SER A 67 11.49 -22.05 8.53
CA SER A 67 10.96 -20.82 7.94
C SER A 67 11.94 -19.64 8.04
N LEU A 68 11.73 -18.59 7.26
CA LEU A 68 12.59 -17.40 7.29
C LEU A 68 12.38 -16.60 8.58
N ILE A 69 11.13 -16.45 9.04
CA ILE A 69 10.84 -15.82 10.34
C ILE A 69 11.60 -16.54 11.47
N ALA A 70 11.59 -17.88 11.46
CA ALA A 70 12.29 -18.70 12.45
C ALA A 70 13.83 -18.63 12.34
N ARG A 71 14.38 -18.22 11.19
CA ARG A 71 15.83 -17.96 11.02
C ARG A 71 16.21 -16.59 11.57
N CYS A 72 15.37 -15.58 11.37
CA CYS A 72 15.59 -14.23 11.89
C CYS A 72 15.38 -14.14 13.41
N GLY A 73 14.46 -14.92 13.97
CA GLY A 73 14.09 -14.81 15.38
C GLY A 73 13.61 -13.39 15.72
N PRO A 74 14.00 -12.82 16.88
CA PRO A 74 13.62 -11.45 17.26
C PRO A 74 14.08 -10.37 16.28
N ALA A 75 15.17 -10.62 15.52
CA ALA A 75 15.66 -9.66 14.53
C ALA A 75 14.70 -9.46 13.36
N PHE A 76 13.67 -10.30 13.20
CA PHE A 76 12.58 -10.08 12.26
C PHE A 76 11.89 -8.72 12.48
N LEU A 77 11.83 -8.23 13.72
CA LEU A 77 11.27 -6.91 14.04
C LEU A 77 12.03 -5.76 13.35
N LEU A 78 13.35 -5.92 13.10
CA LEU A 78 14.13 -4.94 12.34
C LEU A 78 13.74 -4.93 10.86
N ILE A 79 13.37 -6.07 10.29
CA ILE A 79 12.86 -6.12 8.91
C ILE A 79 11.54 -5.35 8.83
N LEU A 80 10.62 -5.58 9.77
CA LEU A 80 9.35 -4.86 9.83
C LEU A 80 9.55 -3.36 10.02
N PHE A 81 10.45 -2.96 10.92
CA PHE A 81 10.79 -1.56 11.16
C PHE A 81 11.34 -0.88 9.90
N TRP A 82 12.37 -1.46 9.27
CA TRP A 82 12.99 -0.87 8.08
C TRP A 82 12.10 -0.91 6.85
N SER A 83 11.19 -1.89 6.77
CA SER A 83 10.13 -1.95 5.76
C SER A 83 9.22 -0.73 5.85
N ALA A 84 8.74 -0.41 7.06
CA ALA A 84 7.92 0.78 7.28
C ALA A 84 8.68 2.08 6.97
N VAL A 85 9.91 2.22 7.48
CA VAL A 85 10.78 3.38 7.20
C VAL A 85 11.03 3.53 5.70
N GLY A 86 11.27 2.43 4.99
CA GLY A 86 11.46 2.40 3.55
C GLY A 86 10.27 2.98 2.80
N TRP A 87 9.05 2.54 3.13
CA TRP A 87 7.84 3.10 2.51
C TRP A 87 7.61 4.57 2.85
N TYR A 88 7.90 5.00 4.09
CA TYR A 88 7.81 6.43 4.45
C TYR A 88 8.73 7.32 3.60
N ALA A 89 9.83 6.81 3.06
CA ALA A 89 10.64 7.56 2.10
C ALA A 89 9.89 7.85 0.78
N PHE A 90 9.09 6.90 0.30
CA PHE A 90 8.24 7.09 -0.88
C PHE A 90 7.06 8.02 -0.58
N GLU A 91 6.49 7.97 0.62
CA GLU A 91 5.45 8.92 1.06
C GLU A 91 5.98 10.36 1.11
N LEU A 92 7.22 10.56 1.58
CA LEU A 92 7.85 11.88 1.56
C LEU A 92 7.95 12.44 0.12
N ILE A 93 8.32 11.59 -0.84
CA ILE A 93 8.35 11.98 -2.26
C ILE A 93 6.92 12.23 -2.76
N ASN A 94 5.96 11.40 -2.35
CA ASN A 94 4.57 11.50 -2.76
C ASN A 94 3.92 12.82 -2.34
N PHE A 95 4.34 13.46 -1.24
CA PHE A 95 3.84 14.81 -0.93
C PHE A 95 4.11 15.83 -2.06
N ARG A 96 5.20 15.64 -2.82
CA ARG A 96 5.50 16.45 -3.99
C ARG A 96 4.81 15.97 -5.25
N LEU A 97 4.67 14.65 -5.42
CA LEU A 97 4.08 14.04 -6.60
C LEU A 97 2.55 14.14 -6.63
N GLN A 98 1.92 13.95 -5.47
CA GLN A 98 0.48 13.78 -5.29
C GLN A 98 -0.07 12.67 -6.21
N ASN A 99 0.69 11.57 -6.33
CA ASN A 99 0.34 10.45 -7.20
C ASN A 99 -0.70 9.53 -6.56
N TRP A 100 -0.73 9.44 -5.23
CA TRP A 100 -1.76 8.70 -4.49
C TRP A 100 -2.14 9.41 -3.19
N TYR A 101 -3.33 9.08 -2.69
CA TYR A 101 -3.82 9.49 -1.37
C TYR A 101 -4.70 8.41 -0.75
N TYR A 102 -4.80 8.40 0.58
CA TYR A 102 -5.59 7.42 1.34
C TYR A 102 -7.01 7.91 1.61
N ILE A 103 -7.99 7.01 1.58
CA ILE A 103 -9.41 7.31 1.84
C ILE A 103 -9.98 6.40 2.91
N PHE A 104 -11.04 6.88 3.56
CA PHE A 104 -11.78 6.20 4.63
C PHE A 104 -10.92 5.62 5.75
N VAL A 105 -9.78 6.24 6.01
CA VAL A 105 -8.84 5.80 7.05
C VAL A 105 -9.48 5.85 8.44
N LEU A 106 -8.83 5.25 9.45
CA LEU A 106 -9.32 5.34 10.81
C LEU A 106 -9.34 6.80 11.28
N ASP A 107 -10.43 7.19 11.93
CA ASP A 107 -10.66 8.54 12.42
C ASP A 107 -9.97 8.85 13.75
N HIS A 108 -9.37 7.84 14.39
CA HIS A 108 -8.55 7.99 15.58
C HIS A 108 -7.05 8.05 15.19
N PRO A 109 -6.33 9.16 15.48
CA PRO A 109 -4.96 9.38 14.99
C PRO A 109 -3.96 8.28 15.37
N VAL A 110 -4.01 7.79 16.61
CA VAL A 110 -3.11 6.73 17.09
C VAL A 110 -3.38 5.41 16.38
N LEU A 111 -4.65 4.99 16.28
CA LEU A 111 -5.02 3.75 15.58
C LEU A 111 -4.67 3.84 14.09
N GLN A 112 -4.85 5.00 13.47
CA GLN A 112 -4.43 5.22 12.09
C GLN A 112 -2.91 5.14 11.92
N THR A 113 -2.14 5.69 12.86
CA THR A 113 -0.68 5.58 12.86
C THR A 113 -0.24 4.12 12.96
N LEU A 114 -0.84 3.36 13.88
CA LEU A 114 -0.57 1.92 14.01
C LEU A 114 -0.93 1.18 12.72
N ASN A 115 -2.12 1.44 12.16
CA ASN A 115 -2.56 0.84 10.90
C ASN A 115 -1.57 1.12 9.76
N ALA A 116 -1.11 2.37 9.61
CA ALA A 116 -0.14 2.76 8.60
C ALA A 116 1.22 2.04 8.81
N VAL A 117 1.77 2.08 10.04
CA VAL A 117 3.04 1.42 10.37
C VAL A 117 2.99 -0.08 10.09
N PHE A 118 1.93 -0.78 10.52
CA PHE A 118 1.79 -2.21 10.27
C PHE A 118 1.55 -2.53 8.79
N SER A 119 0.85 -1.66 8.06
CA SER A 119 0.65 -1.83 6.62
C SER A 119 1.97 -1.71 5.87
N PHE A 120 2.74 -0.67 6.17
CA PHE A 120 4.03 -0.42 5.53
C PHE A 120 5.09 -1.45 5.95
N ALA A 121 4.99 -2.00 7.17
CA ALA A 121 5.87 -3.07 7.63
C ALA A 121 5.80 -4.33 6.77
N THR A 122 4.71 -4.55 6.00
CA THR A 122 4.55 -5.73 5.13
C THR A 122 5.34 -5.67 3.82
N VAL A 123 5.84 -4.50 3.40
CA VAL A 123 6.45 -4.29 2.07
C VAL A 123 7.69 -5.15 1.84
N PHE A 124 8.74 -5.01 2.67
CA PHE A 124 9.95 -5.83 2.54
C PHE A 124 9.66 -7.31 2.74
N PRO A 125 8.93 -7.76 3.78
CA PRO A 125 8.58 -9.18 3.91
C PRO A 125 7.87 -9.73 2.67
N GLY A 126 6.89 -9.01 2.11
CA GLY A 126 6.18 -9.41 0.91
C GLY A 126 7.12 -9.64 -0.28
N LEU A 127 8.01 -8.68 -0.53
CA LEU A 127 8.97 -8.76 -1.64
C LEU A 127 10.05 -9.81 -1.42
N LEU A 128 10.72 -9.80 -0.26
CA LEU A 128 11.85 -10.69 0.04
C LEU A 128 11.42 -12.15 0.16
N TRP A 129 10.22 -12.44 0.70
CA TRP A 129 9.71 -13.82 0.77
C TRP A 129 9.33 -14.33 -0.61
N LEU A 130 8.71 -13.49 -1.46
CA LEU A 130 8.43 -13.84 -2.85
C LEU A 130 9.72 -14.12 -3.62
N GLU A 131 10.71 -13.22 -3.57
CA GLU A 131 12.01 -13.40 -4.22
C GLU A 131 12.68 -14.71 -3.78
N TYR A 132 12.73 -14.95 -2.46
CA TYR A 132 13.34 -16.15 -1.91
C TYR A 132 12.60 -17.41 -2.35
N TYR A 133 11.28 -17.43 -2.29
CA TYR A 133 10.47 -18.55 -2.73
C TYR A 133 10.64 -18.84 -4.23
N LEU A 134 10.66 -17.81 -5.08
CA LEU A 134 10.98 -17.96 -6.51
C LEU A 134 12.37 -18.59 -6.72
N GLY A 135 13.35 -18.19 -5.90
CA GLY A 135 14.68 -18.81 -5.85
C GLY A 135 14.63 -20.30 -5.54
N LEU A 136 13.88 -20.69 -4.50
CA LEU A 136 13.66 -22.10 -4.14
C LEU A 136 12.96 -22.92 -5.22
N ARG A 137 12.16 -22.25 -6.07
CA ARG A 137 11.50 -22.89 -7.22
C ARG A 137 12.42 -23.02 -8.43
N GLY A 138 13.64 -22.50 -8.37
CA GLY A 138 14.58 -22.51 -9.50
C GLY A 138 14.19 -21.52 -10.60
N VAL A 139 13.35 -20.52 -10.30
CA VAL A 139 12.95 -19.51 -11.28
C VAL A 139 14.19 -18.74 -11.73
N ALA A 140 14.36 -18.65 -13.05
CA ALA A 140 15.53 -18.07 -13.72
C ALA A 140 16.87 -18.72 -13.33
N ALA A 141 16.88 -19.95 -12.79
CA ALA A 141 18.12 -20.64 -12.46
C ALA A 141 18.99 -20.80 -13.71
N GLY A 142 20.25 -20.37 -13.61
CA GLY A 142 21.19 -20.41 -14.73
C GLY A 142 20.94 -19.36 -15.82
N TRP A 143 20.04 -18.38 -15.59
CA TRP A 143 19.81 -17.30 -16.55
C TRP A 143 21.05 -16.40 -16.69
N GLN A 144 21.77 -16.60 -17.78
CA GLN A 144 22.99 -15.87 -18.14
C GLN A 144 22.74 -15.01 -19.38
N SER A 145 23.28 -13.79 -19.39
CA SER A 145 23.18 -12.88 -20.53
C SER A 145 24.42 -11.98 -20.63
N ARG A 146 24.35 -10.93 -21.45
CA ARG A 146 25.47 -10.02 -21.75
C ARG A 146 26.09 -9.49 -20.45
N ARG A 147 27.41 -9.66 -20.35
CA ARG A 147 28.23 -9.11 -19.26
C ARG A 147 28.36 -7.61 -19.38
N TRP A 148 28.12 -6.90 -18.28
CA TRP A 148 28.28 -5.45 -18.24
C TRP A 148 29.74 -5.08 -17.96
N SER A 149 30.33 -4.23 -18.80
CA SER A 149 31.62 -3.62 -18.49
C SER A 149 31.42 -2.40 -17.60
N LEU A 150 31.77 -2.55 -16.32
CA LEU A 150 31.64 -1.48 -15.34
C LEU A 150 33.00 -0.81 -15.13
N THR A 151 33.07 0.47 -15.46
CA THR A 151 34.25 1.32 -15.19
C THR A 151 33.89 2.36 -14.13
N PRO A 152 34.86 2.91 -13.39
CA PRO A 152 34.60 3.98 -12.43
C PRO A 152 33.79 5.14 -13.04
N ARG A 153 34.10 5.53 -14.28
CA ARG A 153 33.36 6.56 -15.03
C ARG A 153 31.90 6.17 -15.23
N ARG A 154 31.59 4.94 -15.64
CA ARG A 154 30.20 4.48 -15.84
C ARG A 154 29.43 4.44 -14.53
N LEU A 155 30.05 3.99 -13.44
CA LEU A 155 29.44 4.01 -12.11
C LEU A 155 29.09 5.44 -11.67
N THR A 156 30.00 6.40 -11.88
CA THR A 156 29.73 7.81 -11.60
C THR A 156 28.62 8.38 -12.48
N LEU A 157 28.60 8.06 -13.79
CA LEU A 157 27.54 8.50 -14.70
C LEU A 157 26.16 7.96 -14.28
N LEU A 158 26.06 6.71 -13.84
CA LEU A 158 24.82 6.15 -13.30
C LEU A 158 24.34 6.95 -12.07
N GLN A 159 25.24 7.28 -11.15
CA GLN A 159 24.88 8.09 -9.97
C GLN A 159 24.46 9.50 -10.33
N ILE A 160 25.15 10.16 -11.27
CA ILE A 160 24.76 11.48 -11.76
C ILE A 160 23.37 11.42 -12.42
N ALA A 161 23.10 10.39 -13.23
CA ALA A 161 21.79 10.19 -13.84
C ALA A 161 20.70 9.97 -12.77
N GLY A 162 20.99 9.20 -11.72
CA GLY A 162 20.08 9.03 -10.58
C GLY A 162 19.81 10.34 -9.83
N LEU A 163 20.84 11.16 -9.59
CA LEU A 163 20.70 12.48 -8.95
C LEU A 163 19.88 13.44 -9.80
N ILE A 164 20.16 13.51 -11.11
CA ILE A 164 19.39 14.32 -12.06
C ILE A 164 17.94 13.81 -12.10
N GLY A 165 17.73 12.49 -12.15
CA GLY A 165 16.41 11.90 -12.16
C GLY A 165 15.60 12.28 -10.91
N LEU A 166 16.18 12.17 -9.72
CA LEU A 166 15.53 12.58 -8.48
C LEU A 166 15.27 14.10 -8.43
N ALA A 167 16.19 14.92 -8.94
CA ALA A 167 15.96 16.37 -9.05
C ALA A 167 14.80 16.68 -10.00
N LEU A 168 14.71 15.99 -11.14
CA LEU A 168 13.61 16.16 -12.11
C LEU A 168 12.26 15.71 -11.54
N VAL A 169 12.23 14.62 -10.76
CA VAL A 169 11.04 14.18 -10.00
C VAL A 169 10.52 15.32 -9.10
N LEU A 170 11.41 16.05 -8.43
CA LEU A 170 11.02 17.12 -7.51
C LEU A 170 10.71 18.46 -8.20
N VAL A 171 11.45 18.81 -9.26
CA VAL A 171 11.25 20.07 -9.99
C VAL A 171 10.02 19.99 -10.88
N TRP A 172 9.85 18.88 -11.60
CA TRP A 172 8.80 18.72 -12.62
C TRP A 172 8.08 17.36 -12.52
N PRO A 173 7.40 17.09 -11.38
CA PRO A 173 6.83 15.78 -11.08
C PRO A 173 5.80 15.31 -12.08
N ARG A 174 5.06 16.26 -12.70
CA ARG A 174 4.02 15.95 -13.68
C ARG A 174 4.51 14.99 -14.77
N PHE A 175 5.74 15.14 -15.24
CA PHE A 175 6.32 14.31 -16.31
C PHE A 175 7.33 13.28 -15.80
N PHE A 176 8.11 13.62 -14.77
CA PHE A 176 9.24 12.79 -14.33
C PHE A 176 8.92 11.89 -13.14
N PHE A 177 7.67 11.85 -12.65
CA PHE A 177 7.28 10.93 -11.58
C PHE A 177 7.71 9.45 -11.83
N PRO A 178 7.77 8.90 -13.07
CA PRO A 178 8.18 7.50 -13.25
C PRO A 178 9.63 7.25 -12.85
N LEU A 179 10.50 8.28 -12.87
CA LEU A 179 11.90 8.15 -12.47
C LEU A 179 12.05 7.85 -10.97
N THR A 180 11.02 8.08 -10.16
CA THR A 180 11.00 7.70 -8.73
C THR A 180 11.32 6.22 -8.55
N TRP A 181 10.86 5.37 -9.48
CA TRP A 181 11.03 3.91 -9.43
C TRP A 181 12.36 3.41 -10.00
N LEU A 182 13.24 4.32 -10.46
CA LEU A 182 14.55 3.97 -11.03
C LEU A 182 15.69 4.76 -10.38
N ALA A 183 15.41 5.95 -9.85
CA ALA A 183 16.43 6.85 -9.34
C ALA A 183 17.22 6.21 -8.19
N PHE A 184 16.57 5.49 -7.28
CA PHE A 184 17.30 4.84 -6.18
C PHE A 184 18.17 3.68 -6.67
N ILE A 185 17.74 2.95 -7.71
CA ILE A 185 18.60 1.93 -8.34
C ILE A 185 19.89 2.57 -8.85
N LEU A 186 19.76 3.67 -9.61
CA LEU A 186 20.88 4.38 -10.21
C LEU A 186 21.82 4.99 -9.16
N LEU A 187 21.29 5.42 -8.01
CA LEU A 187 22.06 5.97 -6.91
C LEU A 187 22.77 4.90 -6.08
N LEU A 188 22.04 3.86 -5.68
CA LEU A 188 22.48 2.88 -4.69
C LEU A 188 23.28 1.73 -5.30
N ALA A 189 22.93 1.25 -6.50
CA ALA A 189 23.63 0.11 -7.11
C ALA A 189 25.14 0.38 -7.34
N PRO A 190 25.58 1.58 -7.78
CA PRO A 190 27.00 1.92 -7.84
C PRO A 190 27.67 2.05 -6.45
N VAL A 191 26.93 2.46 -5.41
CA VAL A 191 27.45 2.49 -4.03
C VAL A 191 27.73 1.08 -3.55
N GLU A 192 26.78 0.16 -3.76
CA GLU A 192 26.95 -1.23 -3.39
C GLU A 192 28.10 -1.89 -4.15
N TYR A 193 28.22 -1.65 -5.45
CA TYR A 193 29.33 -2.19 -6.26
C TYR A 193 30.70 -1.82 -5.70
N ARG A 194 30.86 -0.64 -5.08
CA ARG A 194 32.13 -0.22 -4.48
C ARG A 194 32.36 -0.77 -3.07
N ARG A 195 31.31 -1.21 -2.38
CA ARG A 195 31.36 -1.51 -0.93
C ARG A 195 31.15 -2.98 -0.60
N LEU A 196 30.28 -3.66 -1.33
CA LEU A 196 29.85 -5.03 -1.06
C LEU A 196 30.58 -6.00 -1.98
N PRO A 197 30.93 -7.21 -1.50
CA PRO A 197 31.60 -8.22 -2.31
C PRO A 197 30.69 -8.78 -3.41
N ASP A 198 29.38 -8.94 -3.15
CA ASP A 198 28.39 -9.29 -4.17
C ASP A 198 27.23 -8.29 -4.19
N SER A 199 27.06 -7.61 -5.32
CA SER A 199 25.99 -6.60 -5.53
C SER A 199 25.25 -6.89 -6.84
N LEU A 200 24.11 -6.23 -7.04
CA LEU A 200 23.37 -6.29 -8.31
C LEU A 200 24.30 -6.05 -9.51
N LEU A 201 25.13 -5.01 -9.45
CA LEU A 201 26.05 -4.69 -10.55
C LEU A 201 27.19 -5.71 -10.69
N HIS A 202 27.65 -6.35 -9.62
CA HIS A 202 28.61 -7.46 -9.71
C HIS A 202 28.00 -8.68 -10.43
N GLN A 203 26.73 -8.98 -10.15
CA GLN A 203 25.98 -10.04 -10.80
C GLN A 203 25.79 -9.76 -12.30
N LEU A 204 25.41 -8.53 -12.66
CA LEU A 204 25.31 -8.11 -14.07
C LEU A 204 26.67 -8.09 -14.79
N ALA A 205 27.76 -7.76 -14.09
CA ALA A 205 29.12 -7.79 -14.65
C ALA A 205 29.60 -9.21 -14.98
N ARG A 206 29.23 -10.21 -14.17
CA ARG A 206 29.51 -11.63 -14.48
C ARG A 206 28.52 -12.25 -15.46
N GLY A 207 27.41 -11.55 -15.74
CA GLY A 207 26.38 -11.99 -16.68
C GLY A 207 25.25 -12.79 -16.03
N ASP A 208 25.17 -12.81 -14.71
CA ASP A 208 24.11 -13.48 -13.95
C ASP A 208 22.94 -12.53 -13.74
N TYR A 209 21.82 -12.82 -14.41
CA TYR A 209 20.59 -12.04 -14.33
C TYR A 209 19.52 -12.77 -13.51
N ALA A 210 19.81 -13.95 -12.95
CA ALA A 210 18.85 -14.73 -12.19
C ALA A 210 18.31 -13.96 -10.97
N PRO A 211 19.15 -13.30 -10.13
CA PRO A 211 18.65 -12.54 -8.99
C PRO A 211 17.78 -11.35 -9.41
N LEU A 212 18.23 -10.56 -10.39
CA LEU A 212 17.45 -9.43 -10.92
C LEU A 212 16.09 -9.89 -11.44
N THR A 213 16.05 -10.99 -12.20
CA THR A 213 14.79 -11.53 -12.75
C THR A 213 13.82 -11.91 -11.63
N ARG A 214 14.31 -12.55 -10.56
CA ARG A 214 13.47 -12.90 -9.40
C ARG A 214 12.97 -11.68 -8.65
N GLN A 215 13.79 -10.64 -8.50
CA GLN A 215 13.36 -9.37 -7.88
C GLN A 215 12.28 -8.68 -8.69
N LEU A 216 12.46 -8.58 -10.01
CA LEU A 216 11.46 -8.00 -10.92
C LEU A 216 10.14 -8.79 -10.88
N LEU A 217 10.22 -10.13 -10.90
CA LEU A 217 9.03 -10.98 -10.79
C LEU A 217 8.36 -10.89 -9.41
N ALA A 218 9.12 -10.83 -8.33
CA ALA A 218 8.59 -10.63 -6.99
C ALA A 218 7.85 -9.29 -6.89
N GLY A 219 8.43 -8.21 -7.45
CA GLY A 219 7.78 -6.91 -7.56
C GLY A 219 6.50 -6.96 -8.38
N PHE A 220 6.52 -7.63 -9.54
CA PHE A 220 5.34 -7.79 -10.37
C PHE A 220 4.20 -8.53 -9.66
N ILE A 221 4.51 -9.65 -9.00
CA ILE A 221 3.53 -10.46 -8.25
C ILE A 221 3.01 -9.66 -7.04
N ALA A 222 3.90 -9.03 -6.27
CA ALA A 222 3.51 -8.21 -5.13
C ALA A 222 2.64 -7.02 -5.55
N GLY A 223 3.00 -6.34 -6.65
CA GLY A 223 2.20 -5.29 -7.29
C GLY A 223 0.79 -5.74 -7.63
N GLY A 224 0.66 -6.89 -8.29
CA GLY A 224 -0.63 -7.50 -8.58
C GLY A 224 -1.47 -7.75 -7.33
N LEU A 225 -0.85 -8.27 -6.26
CA LEU A 225 -1.53 -8.53 -4.99
C LEU A 225 -1.89 -7.25 -4.24
N TRP A 226 -1.02 -6.23 -4.25
CA TRP A 226 -1.29 -4.92 -3.64
C TRP A 226 -2.54 -4.31 -4.25
N GLU A 227 -2.60 -4.25 -5.58
CA GLU A 227 -3.75 -3.68 -6.29
C GLU A 227 -5.02 -4.51 -6.12
N PHE A 228 -4.91 -5.83 -6.15
CA PHE A 228 -6.05 -6.71 -5.91
C PHE A 228 -6.66 -6.48 -4.53
N PHE A 229 -5.85 -6.44 -3.45
CA PHE A 229 -6.39 -6.22 -2.11
C PHE A 229 -6.85 -4.78 -1.89
N ASN A 230 -6.14 -3.80 -2.45
CA ASN A 230 -6.50 -2.39 -2.36
C ASN A 230 -7.86 -2.08 -2.99
N TYR A 231 -8.17 -2.73 -4.12
CA TYR A 231 -9.47 -2.60 -4.77
C TYR A 231 -10.64 -2.90 -3.82
N TRP A 232 -10.55 -4.02 -3.11
CA TRP A 232 -11.61 -4.49 -2.21
C TRP A 232 -11.62 -3.77 -0.86
N ALA A 233 -10.46 -3.33 -0.37
CA ALA A 233 -10.32 -2.71 0.93
C ALA A 233 -11.22 -1.46 1.07
N GLN A 234 -11.75 -1.24 2.27
CA GLN A 234 -12.45 0.01 2.60
C GLN A 234 -11.45 1.14 2.80
N VAL A 235 -10.46 0.92 3.68
CA VAL A 235 -9.27 1.77 3.80
C VAL A 235 -8.35 1.43 2.64
N LYS A 236 -8.23 2.34 1.68
CA LYS A 236 -7.49 2.11 0.45
C LYS A 236 -6.74 3.37 0.00
N TRP A 237 -5.75 3.21 -0.87
CA TRP A 237 -5.18 4.32 -1.61
C TRP A 237 -5.82 4.44 -2.98
N ILE A 238 -5.96 5.68 -3.47
CA ILE A 238 -6.44 5.97 -4.84
C ILE A 238 -5.35 6.72 -5.59
N TYR A 239 -5.19 6.37 -6.86
CA TYR A 239 -4.21 6.99 -7.76
C TYR A 239 -4.77 8.17 -8.56
N THR A 240 -4.02 9.27 -8.50
CA THR A 240 -4.18 10.53 -9.27
C THR A 240 -2.98 10.78 -10.18
N VAL A 241 -2.47 9.70 -10.80
CA VAL A 241 -1.28 9.75 -11.66
C VAL A 241 -1.56 10.61 -12.91
N PRO A 242 -0.73 11.62 -13.21
CA PRO A 242 -0.89 12.44 -14.40
C PRO A 242 -0.89 11.61 -15.69
N PHE A 243 -1.74 11.98 -16.66
CA PHE A 243 -1.88 11.35 -17.99
C PHE A 243 -2.46 9.93 -18.02
N PHE A 244 -2.45 9.21 -16.89
CA PHE A 244 -2.92 7.84 -16.78
C PHE A 244 -4.23 7.76 -15.99
N GLU A 245 -5.19 8.59 -16.35
CA GLU A 245 -6.49 8.63 -15.67
C GLU A 245 -7.47 7.56 -16.23
N GLU A 246 -7.12 6.92 -17.35
CA GLU A 246 -7.89 5.88 -18.07
C GLU A 246 -7.16 4.51 -18.05
N LEU A 247 -7.85 3.45 -18.52
CA LEU A 247 -7.32 2.07 -18.62
C LEU A 247 -6.70 1.57 -17.31
N LYS A 248 -7.53 1.53 -16.26
CA LYS A 248 -7.15 1.04 -14.94
C LYS A 248 -7.50 -0.44 -14.79
N LEU A 249 -6.58 -1.20 -14.20
CA LEU A 249 -6.86 -2.52 -13.65
C LEU A 249 -6.84 -2.34 -12.13
N PHE A 250 -7.98 -2.55 -11.48
CA PHE A 250 -8.21 -2.11 -10.10
C PHE A 250 -8.10 -0.59 -9.95
N GLU A 251 -7.27 -0.09 -9.02
CA GLU A 251 -7.05 1.34 -8.81
C GLU A 251 -5.91 1.90 -9.67
N MET A 252 -4.93 1.06 -10.01
CA MET A 252 -3.73 1.41 -10.76
C MET A 252 -3.97 1.44 -12.28
N PRO A 253 -3.40 2.44 -12.98
CA PRO A 253 -3.31 2.39 -14.44
C PRO A 253 -2.44 1.23 -14.90
N LEU A 254 -2.74 0.61 -16.05
CA LEU A 254 -1.95 -0.53 -16.55
C LEU A 254 -0.44 -0.24 -16.62
N ALA A 255 -0.06 0.94 -17.12
CA ALA A 255 1.34 1.37 -17.16
C ALA A 255 1.97 1.52 -15.77
N GLY A 256 1.17 1.81 -14.74
CA GLY A 256 1.60 1.89 -13.36
C GLY A 256 2.15 0.57 -12.81
N PHE A 257 1.67 -0.58 -13.30
CA PHE A 257 2.19 -1.88 -12.89
C PHE A 257 3.68 -2.07 -13.24
N LEU A 258 4.21 -1.30 -14.20
CA LEU A 258 5.63 -1.31 -14.56
C LEU A 258 6.54 -0.68 -13.48
N GLY A 259 5.96 0.05 -12.52
CA GLY A 259 6.70 0.61 -11.38
C GLY A 259 7.02 -0.41 -10.29
N PHE A 260 6.19 -1.46 -10.12
CA PHE A 260 6.40 -2.44 -9.05
C PHE A 260 7.65 -3.33 -9.23
N PRO A 261 7.99 -3.82 -10.45
CA PRO A 261 9.22 -4.59 -10.66
C PRO A 261 10.50 -3.84 -10.24
N PRO A 262 10.79 -2.62 -10.74
CA PRO A 262 12.00 -1.92 -10.32
C PRO A 262 11.93 -1.43 -8.86
N PHE A 263 10.73 -1.13 -8.32
CA PHE A 263 10.56 -0.86 -6.89
C PHE A 263 11.06 -2.02 -6.00
N ALA A 264 10.82 -3.28 -6.40
CA ALA A 264 11.35 -4.43 -5.68
C ALA A 264 12.89 -4.48 -5.68
N VAL A 265 13.51 -4.04 -6.78
CA VAL A 265 14.97 -3.92 -6.86
C VAL A 265 15.47 -2.81 -5.92
N GLU A 266 14.77 -1.67 -5.84
CA GLU A 266 15.10 -0.60 -4.88
C GLU A 266 15.04 -1.09 -3.43
N CYS A 267 13.98 -1.82 -3.07
CA CYS A 267 13.86 -2.44 -1.75
C CYS A 267 14.99 -3.45 -1.47
N ALA A 268 15.34 -4.29 -2.45
CA ALA A 268 16.43 -5.25 -2.30
C ALA A 268 17.80 -4.58 -2.11
N LEU A 269 18.06 -3.45 -2.80
CA LEU A 269 19.28 -2.65 -2.62
C LEU A 269 19.33 -2.05 -1.20
N VAL A 270 18.26 -1.39 -0.78
CA VAL A 270 18.16 -0.82 0.58
C VAL A 270 18.36 -1.91 1.64
N TYR A 271 17.69 -3.06 1.48
CA TYR A 271 17.85 -4.18 2.41
C TYR A 271 19.29 -4.71 2.45
N ARG A 272 19.95 -4.85 1.29
CA ARG A 272 21.34 -5.31 1.21
C ARG A 272 22.29 -4.36 1.94
N LEU A 273 22.09 -3.06 1.83
CA LEU A 273 22.85 -2.06 2.60
C LEU A 273 22.57 -2.17 4.11
N LEU A 274 21.31 -2.36 4.53
CA LEU A 274 20.98 -2.55 5.94
C LEU A 274 21.66 -3.78 6.53
N VAL A 275 21.69 -4.91 5.79
CA VAL A 275 22.41 -6.11 6.19
C VAL A 275 23.92 -5.85 6.24
N TRP A 276 24.48 -5.20 5.22
CA TRP A 276 25.91 -4.85 5.16
C TRP A 276 26.36 -4.07 6.41
N TYR A 277 25.55 -3.10 6.84
CA TYR A 277 25.79 -2.32 8.05
C TYR A 277 25.27 -2.98 9.33
N ARG A 278 24.81 -4.24 9.29
CA ARG A 278 24.27 -4.99 10.43
C ARG A 278 23.13 -4.27 11.18
N LEU A 279 22.32 -3.52 10.44
CA LEU A 279 21.09 -2.85 10.92
C LEU A 279 19.83 -3.71 10.67
N ALA A 280 19.95 -4.75 9.84
CA ALA A 280 18.95 -5.78 9.59
C ALA A 280 19.62 -7.16 9.59
N PRO A 281 18.89 -8.25 9.92
CA PRO A 281 19.45 -9.59 9.90
C PRO A 281 19.76 -10.04 8.46
N PRO A 282 20.82 -10.86 8.26
CA PRO A 282 21.07 -11.46 6.95
C PRO A 282 19.93 -12.42 6.60
N LEU A 283 19.46 -12.37 5.36
CA LEU A 283 18.30 -13.13 4.91
C LEU A 283 18.43 -13.49 3.44
N GLY A 284 18.16 -14.76 3.13
CA GLY A 284 18.12 -15.24 1.76
C GLY A 284 19.45 -15.04 1.02
N ALA A 285 19.42 -14.39 -0.14
CA ALA A 285 20.63 -14.05 -0.90
C ALA A 285 21.43 -12.88 -0.28
N HIS A 286 20.87 -12.15 0.69
CA HIS A 286 21.50 -11.00 1.32
C HIS A 286 22.22 -11.43 2.60
N GLN A 287 23.42 -12.00 2.43
CA GLN A 287 24.24 -12.53 3.53
C GLN A 287 25.44 -11.64 3.86
N ASP A 288 25.84 -10.77 2.94
CA ASP A 288 27.08 -9.99 3.06
C ASP A 288 27.00 -8.97 4.20
N GLN A 289 27.94 -9.05 5.13
CA GLN A 289 28.09 -8.12 6.24
C GLN A 289 29.49 -7.53 6.26
N ARG A 290 29.60 -6.24 6.58
CA ARG A 290 30.91 -5.63 6.72
C ARG A 290 31.68 -6.27 7.89
N PRO A 291 33.04 -6.35 7.82
CA PRO A 291 33.83 -7.07 8.81
C PRO A 291 33.66 -6.50 10.23
N ALA A 292 33.76 -5.17 10.35
CA ALA A 292 33.59 -4.48 11.62
C ALA A 292 32.10 -4.18 11.89
N PRO A 293 31.50 -4.67 12.99
CA PRO A 293 30.10 -4.37 13.30
C PRO A 293 29.88 -2.87 13.50
N THR A 294 28.67 -2.41 13.21
CA THR A 294 28.25 -1.07 13.61
C THR A 294 28.25 -0.98 15.12
N LYS A 295 28.94 0.04 15.67
CA LYS A 295 28.92 0.31 17.11
C LYS A 295 27.46 0.40 17.58
N VAL A 296 27.14 -0.26 18.68
CA VAL A 296 25.75 -0.35 19.21
C VAL A 296 25.12 1.04 19.35
N TRP A 297 25.88 2.01 19.87
CA TRP A 297 25.43 3.40 19.96
C TRP A 297 25.06 4.01 18.61
N ASN A 298 25.88 3.82 17.59
CA ASN A 298 25.58 4.33 16.25
C ASN A 298 24.34 3.66 15.66
N ALA A 299 24.18 2.35 15.86
CA ALA A 299 22.99 1.63 15.42
C ALA A 299 21.74 2.15 16.13
N PHE A 300 21.82 2.38 17.45
CA PHE A 300 20.74 2.97 18.25
C PHE A 300 20.36 4.37 17.74
N VAL A 301 21.34 5.25 17.52
CA VAL A 301 21.09 6.60 16.98
C VAL A 301 20.45 6.54 15.60
N ILE A 302 20.92 5.65 14.72
CA ILE A 302 20.34 5.46 13.38
C ILE A 302 18.87 5.02 13.47
N VAL A 303 18.57 4.05 14.34
CA VAL A 303 17.20 3.57 14.55
C VAL A 303 16.31 4.68 15.13
N LEU A 304 16.82 5.46 16.09
CA LEU A 304 16.09 6.58 16.68
C LEU A 304 15.77 7.66 15.64
N LEU A 305 16.74 8.05 14.82
CA LEU A 305 16.54 9.02 13.74
C LEU A 305 15.56 8.51 12.68
N ALA A 306 15.65 7.23 12.32
CA ALA A 306 14.72 6.60 11.39
C ALA A 306 13.28 6.55 11.95
N ALA A 307 13.12 6.30 13.25
CA ALA A 307 11.82 6.34 13.92
C ALA A 307 11.25 7.77 13.95
N ALA A 308 12.07 8.77 14.29
CA ALA A 308 11.66 10.18 14.26
C ALA A 308 11.24 10.63 12.86
N PHE A 309 12.00 10.23 11.84
CA PHE A 309 11.67 10.43 10.43
C PHE A 309 10.31 9.81 10.08
N ALA A 310 10.10 8.52 10.39
CA ALA A 310 8.86 7.81 10.11
C ALA A 310 7.65 8.47 10.79
N LEU A 311 7.78 8.86 12.06
CA LEU A 311 6.71 9.54 12.80
C LEU A 311 6.39 10.92 12.23
N THR A 312 7.40 11.66 11.78
CA THR A 312 7.21 12.97 11.16
C THR A 312 6.50 12.82 9.82
N VAL A 313 6.96 11.91 8.95
CA VAL A 313 6.27 11.65 7.66
C VAL A 313 4.83 11.19 7.90
N ASN A 314 4.59 10.27 8.84
CA ASN A 314 3.24 9.82 9.19
C ASN A 314 2.33 10.97 9.65
N HIS A 315 2.86 11.91 10.43
CA HIS A 315 2.10 13.11 10.81
C HIS A 315 1.71 13.92 9.57
N TYR A 316 2.61 14.12 8.62
CA TYR A 316 2.29 14.79 7.34
C TYR A 316 1.31 13.98 6.48
N ILE A 317 1.35 12.64 6.50
CA ILE A 317 0.34 11.80 5.86
C ILE A 317 -1.02 12.12 6.45
N TYR A 318 -1.14 12.14 7.78
CA TYR A 318 -2.41 12.46 8.46
C TYR A 318 -3.01 13.81 8.02
N LEU A 319 -2.18 14.82 7.82
CA LEU A 319 -2.61 16.13 7.30
C LEU A 319 -3.04 16.10 5.81
N ASN A 320 -2.60 15.09 5.06
CA ASN A 320 -2.81 14.96 3.62
C ASN A 320 -3.73 13.79 3.22
N ILE A 321 -4.28 13.03 4.16
CA ILE A 321 -5.27 11.97 3.92
C ILE A 321 -6.49 12.56 3.19
N GLY A 322 -7.03 11.84 2.20
CA GLY A 322 -8.20 12.29 1.46
C GLY A 322 -9.45 12.31 2.32
N SER A 323 -9.72 11.23 3.05
CA SER A 323 -10.85 11.16 3.98
C SER A 323 -10.61 10.17 5.11
N VAL A 324 -11.20 10.48 6.26
CA VAL A 324 -11.40 9.52 7.38
C VAL A 324 -12.74 8.81 7.22
N LYS A 325 -12.93 7.70 7.93
CA LYS A 325 -14.20 6.96 7.95
C LYS A 325 -15.35 7.94 8.28
N PRO A 326 -16.38 8.03 7.43
CA PRO A 326 -17.33 9.14 7.48
C PRO A 326 -18.32 8.95 8.62
N ARG A 327 -18.11 9.64 9.75
CA ARG A 327 -19.05 9.63 10.88
C ARG A 327 -20.35 10.32 10.54
N LEU A 328 -21.47 9.65 10.81
CA LEU A 328 -22.82 10.20 10.67
C LEU A 328 -22.97 11.54 11.42
N ALA A 329 -22.46 11.60 12.65
CA ALA A 329 -22.55 12.77 13.50
C ALA A 329 -21.95 14.05 12.89
N LYS A 330 -20.97 13.92 11.98
CA LYS A 330 -20.25 15.06 11.38
C LYS A 330 -20.84 15.53 10.04
N VAL A 331 -21.90 14.88 9.53
CA VAL A 331 -22.56 15.28 8.29
C VAL A 331 -23.43 16.51 8.58
N ASP A 332 -23.06 17.70 8.10
CA ASP A 332 -23.75 18.95 8.47
C ASP A 332 -25.17 19.02 7.89
N SER A 333 -25.35 18.49 6.67
CA SER A 333 -26.56 18.67 5.86
C SER A 333 -27.60 17.56 6.01
N LEU A 334 -27.39 16.63 6.94
CA LEU A 334 -28.33 15.53 7.16
C LEU A 334 -29.59 16.05 7.86
N ASP A 335 -30.77 15.72 7.30
CA ASP A 335 -32.07 16.03 7.89
C ASP A 335 -32.14 15.54 9.36
N PRO A 336 -32.63 16.35 10.32
CA PRO A 336 -32.64 15.97 11.73
C PRO A 336 -33.41 14.68 12.04
N ALA A 337 -34.55 14.45 11.37
CA ALA A 337 -35.33 13.23 11.59
C ALA A 337 -34.62 12.01 11.00
N ALA A 338 -34.01 12.16 9.81
CA ALA A 338 -33.17 11.11 9.23
C ALA A 338 -31.96 10.79 10.13
N ARG A 339 -31.34 11.80 10.74
CA ARG A 339 -30.24 11.60 11.70
C ARG A 339 -30.70 10.81 12.91
N THR A 340 -31.80 11.20 13.55
CA THR A 340 -32.33 10.51 14.73
C THR A 340 -32.63 9.06 14.41
N PHE A 341 -33.36 8.79 13.32
CA PHE A 341 -33.64 7.43 12.87
C PHE A 341 -32.37 6.58 12.72
N LEU A 342 -31.37 7.09 11.99
CA LEU A 342 -30.12 6.37 11.79
C LEU A 342 -29.33 6.14 13.10
N GLN A 343 -29.38 7.08 14.03
CA GLN A 343 -28.74 6.94 15.34
C GLN A 343 -29.45 5.91 16.23
N ASP A 344 -30.78 5.88 16.20
CA ASP A 344 -31.59 4.92 16.95
C ASP A 344 -31.35 3.49 16.43
N GLU A 345 -31.12 3.34 15.13
CA GLU A 345 -30.69 2.11 14.47
C GLU A 345 -29.19 1.78 14.65
N GLY A 346 -28.49 2.54 15.50
CA GLY A 346 -27.10 2.28 15.88
C GLY A 346 -26.06 2.59 14.81
N ILE A 347 -26.41 3.36 13.77
CA ILE A 347 -25.49 3.72 12.69
C ILE A 347 -24.51 4.80 13.18
N VAL A 348 -23.22 4.47 13.14
CA VAL A 348 -22.14 5.38 13.56
C VAL A 348 -21.43 5.99 12.35
N TYR A 349 -21.19 5.19 11.31
CA TYR A 349 -20.52 5.61 10.09
C TYR A 349 -21.42 5.43 8.88
N LEU A 350 -21.31 6.33 7.90
CA LEU A 350 -22.08 6.21 6.66
C LEU A 350 -21.78 4.92 5.90
N THR A 351 -20.58 4.37 6.05
CA THR A 351 -20.18 3.10 5.44
C THR A 351 -20.96 1.90 5.97
N ASP A 352 -21.57 2.02 7.15
CA ASP A 352 -22.40 0.96 7.73
C ASP A 352 -23.69 0.79 6.90
N LEU A 353 -24.07 1.83 6.14
CA LEU A 353 -25.17 1.85 5.17
C LEU A 353 -24.81 1.24 3.81
N GLU A 354 -23.60 0.69 3.65
CA GLU A 354 -23.23 -0.15 2.49
C GLU A 354 -23.23 -1.65 2.84
N ALA A 355 -23.55 -2.02 4.09
CA ALA A 355 -23.56 -3.41 4.54
C ALA A 355 -24.77 -4.20 4.02
N GLY A 356 -24.72 -5.53 4.13
CA GLY A 356 -25.80 -6.42 3.66
C GLY A 356 -27.18 -6.16 4.27
N GLY A 357 -27.27 -5.43 5.39
CA GLY A 357 -28.53 -5.00 6.02
C GLY A 357 -29.08 -3.66 5.53
N ALA A 358 -28.33 -2.90 4.72
CA ALA A 358 -28.71 -1.55 4.32
C ALA A 358 -30.04 -1.49 3.55
N ALA A 359 -30.35 -2.52 2.74
CA ALA A 359 -31.60 -2.55 1.98
C ALA A 359 -32.85 -2.69 2.86
N GLU A 360 -32.75 -3.32 4.03
CA GLU A 360 -33.85 -3.36 5.01
C GLU A 360 -33.94 -2.00 5.72
N MET A 361 -32.81 -1.45 6.16
CA MET A 361 -32.70 -0.13 6.78
C MET A 361 -33.38 0.97 5.93
N TRP A 362 -33.06 1.02 4.63
CA TRP A 362 -33.65 2.00 3.72
C TRP A 362 -35.16 1.81 3.55
N ARG A 363 -35.66 0.56 3.58
CA ARG A 363 -37.11 0.28 3.51
C ARG A 363 -37.84 0.70 4.78
N GLN A 364 -37.26 0.45 5.95
CA GLN A 364 -37.80 0.90 7.24
C GLN A 364 -37.86 2.42 7.30
N MET A 365 -36.77 3.09 6.92
CA MET A 365 -36.72 4.54 6.84
C MET A 365 -37.77 5.11 5.89
N GLU A 366 -37.97 4.51 4.70
CA GLU A 366 -39.03 4.91 3.77
C GLU A 366 -40.43 4.77 4.37
N GLY A 367 -40.68 3.71 5.16
CA GLY A 367 -41.94 3.50 5.86
C GLY A 367 -42.23 4.55 6.94
N GLU A 368 -41.20 4.97 7.70
CA GLU A 368 -41.37 5.91 8.82
C GLU A 368 -41.25 7.38 8.42
N LEU A 369 -40.29 7.70 7.57
CA LEU A 369 -39.92 9.07 7.22
C LEU A 369 -40.38 9.49 5.82
N GLY A 370 -40.89 8.54 5.03
CA GLY A 370 -41.40 8.77 3.68
C GLY A 370 -40.33 8.70 2.59
N ARG A 371 -40.80 8.46 1.36
CA ARG A 371 -39.97 8.27 0.15
C ARG A 371 -39.00 9.41 -0.13
N GLU A 372 -39.49 10.65 -0.06
CA GLU A 372 -38.69 11.81 -0.45
C GLU A 372 -37.48 12.00 0.47
N ARG A 373 -37.70 11.93 1.79
CA ARG A 373 -36.62 12.09 2.78
C ARG A 373 -35.62 10.94 2.71
N THR A 374 -36.10 9.71 2.56
CA THR A 374 -35.22 8.54 2.39
C THR A 374 -34.37 8.66 1.13
N HIS A 375 -34.97 9.06 0.00
CA HIS A 375 -34.25 9.27 -1.25
C HIS A 375 -33.19 10.37 -1.13
N SER A 376 -33.53 11.51 -0.52
CA SER A 376 -32.59 12.61 -0.30
C SER A 376 -31.42 12.18 0.59
N THR A 377 -31.69 11.45 1.67
CA THR A 377 -30.64 10.94 2.58
C THR A 377 -29.75 9.93 1.88
N ARG A 378 -30.32 9.01 1.09
CA ARG A 378 -29.55 8.05 0.30
C ARG A 378 -28.65 8.75 -0.71
N SER A 379 -29.17 9.74 -1.43
CA SER A 379 -28.40 10.54 -2.40
C SER A 379 -27.21 11.25 -1.74
N LEU A 380 -27.41 11.76 -0.53
CA LEU A 380 -26.36 12.38 0.28
C LEU A 380 -25.30 11.35 0.70
N VAL A 381 -25.72 10.18 1.19
CA VAL A 381 -24.81 9.11 1.61
C VAL A 381 -23.97 8.63 0.42
N GLU A 382 -24.60 8.42 -0.74
CA GLU A 382 -23.91 8.04 -1.98
C GLU A 382 -22.86 9.09 -2.37
N LEU A 383 -23.18 10.38 -2.29
CA LEU A 383 -22.23 11.46 -2.53
C LEU A 383 -21.03 11.40 -1.57
N TYR A 384 -21.26 11.19 -0.27
CA TYR A 384 -20.20 11.22 0.75
C TYR A 384 -19.30 9.98 0.68
N LEU A 385 -19.85 8.83 0.27
CA LEU A 385 -19.12 7.57 0.12
C LEU A 385 -18.40 7.45 -1.23
N HIS A 386 -18.72 8.33 -2.18
CA HIS A 386 -18.13 8.27 -3.51
C HIS A 386 -16.65 8.65 -3.51
N GLN A 387 -15.80 7.70 -3.92
CA GLN A 387 -14.37 7.91 -4.22
C GLN A 387 -13.59 8.67 -3.13
N GLY A 388 -13.97 8.47 -1.87
CA GLY A 388 -13.32 9.08 -0.72
C GLY A 388 -13.57 10.58 -0.55
N ILE A 389 -14.67 11.13 -1.08
CA ILE A 389 -15.15 12.48 -0.74
C ILE A 389 -15.23 12.65 0.78
N GLY A 390 -15.84 11.69 1.47
CA GLY A 390 -15.95 11.69 2.93
C GLY A 390 -16.73 12.89 3.46
N VAL A 391 -16.72 13.08 4.78
CA VAL A 391 -17.53 14.12 5.43
C VAL A 391 -17.00 15.53 5.14
N GLU A 392 -15.69 15.71 5.16
CA GLU A 392 -15.06 17.03 5.01
C GLU A 392 -15.38 17.66 3.64
N TYR A 393 -15.08 16.94 2.55
CA TYR A 393 -15.40 17.42 1.22
C TYR A 393 -16.89 17.30 0.89
N GLY A 394 -17.61 16.31 1.44
CA GLY A 394 -19.05 16.18 1.27
C GLY A 394 -19.80 17.41 1.79
N ASN A 395 -19.47 17.87 3.01
CA ASN A 395 -20.05 19.08 3.58
C ASN A 395 -19.73 20.33 2.74
N LEU A 396 -18.53 20.40 2.14
CA LEU A 396 -18.17 21.50 1.23
C LEU A 396 -18.98 21.46 -0.07
N LEU A 397 -19.12 20.29 -0.69
CA LEU A 397 -19.91 20.12 -1.91
C LEU A 397 -21.37 20.52 -1.67
N VAL A 398 -21.96 20.12 -0.55
CA VAL A 398 -23.33 20.48 -0.21
C VAL A 398 -23.49 21.98 0.02
N LYS A 399 -22.53 22.63 0.70
CA LYS A 399 -22.49 24.10 0.86
C LYS A 399 -22.35 24.81 -0.49
N ALA A 400 -21.65 24.21 -1.44
CA ALA A 400 -21.53 24.65 -2.83
C ALA A 400 -22.75 24.30 -3.71
N GLY A 401 -23.84 23.77 -3.12
CA GLY A 401 -25.08 23.45 -3.82
C GLY A 401 -25.06 22.12 -4.60
N ILE A 402 -24.10 21.23 -4.31
CA ILE A 402 -23.98 19.90 -4.92
C ILE A 402 -24.40 18.87 -3.87
N ARG A 403 -25.60 18.32 -3.98
CA ARG A 403 -26.22 17.47 -2.94
C ARG A 403 -26.30 15.99 -3.31
N SER A 404 -26.01 15.66 -4.56
CA SER A 404 -26.06 14.31 -5.09
C SER A 404 -24.96 14.06 -6.12
N LEU A 405 -24.75 12.79 -6.48
CA LEU A 405 -23.88 12.43 -7.60
C LEU A 405 -24.45 12.92 -8.94
N ALA A 406 -25.78 13.04 -9.07
CA ALA A 406 -26.42 13.59 -10.26
C ALA A 406 -26.07 15.08 -10.46
N ASP A 407 -26.06 15.87 -9.37
CA ASP A 407 -25.62 17.27 -9.41
C ASP A 407 -24.15 17.39 -9.80
N LEU A 408 -23.32 16.45 -9.33
CA LEU A 408 -21.89 16.42 -9.64
C LEU A 408 -21.63 16.02 -11.10
N ALA A 409 -22.44 15.12 -11.65
CA ALA A 409 -22.28 14.57 -13.00
C ALA A 409 -22.46 15.61 -14.12
N VAL A 410 -23.27 16.65 -13.88
CA VAL A 410 -23.54 17.71 -14.87
C VAL A 410 -22.54 18.85 -14.84
N LEU A 411 -21.56 18.81 -13.92
CA LEU A 411 -20.56 19.86 -13.74
C LEU A 411 -19.20 19.41 -14.28
N SER A 412 -18.46 20.36 -14.85
CA SER A 412 -17.04 20.22 -15.10
C SER A 412 -16.23 20.39 -13.81
N ALA A 413 -15.00 19.86 -13.79
CA ALA A 413 -14.12 19.99 -12.63
C ALA A 413 -13.82 21.46 -12.26
N GLU A 414 -13.70 22.33 -13.26
CA GLU A 414 -13.50 23.77 -13.08
C GLU A 414 -14.72 24.42 -12.41
N GLN A 415 -15.93 24.09 -12.86
CA GLN A 415 -17.17 24.59 -12.23
C GLN A 415 -17.30 24.14 -10.77
N VAL A 416 -16.88 22.91 -10.44
CA VAL A 416 -16.88 22.44 -9.04
C VAL A 416 -15.83 23.20 -8.21
N GLU A 417 -14.64 23.41 -8.77
CA GLU A 417 -13.56 24.17 -8.13
C GLU A 417 -13.96 25.62 -7.87
N ASP A 418 -14.61 26.29 -8.83
CA ASP A 418 -15.11 27.65 -8.70
C ASP A 418 -16.16 27.77 -7.59
N ARG A 419 -17.13 26.85 -7.57
CA ARG A 419 -18.18 26.84 -6.54
C ARG A 419 -17.61 26.63 -5.14
N ILE A 420 -16.66 25.71 -4.97
CA ILE A 420 -15.98 25.49 -3.68
C ILE A 420 -15.13 26.72 -3.33
N SER A 421 -14.46 27.34 -4.31
CA SER A 421 -13.58 28.48 -4.08
C SER A 421 -14.33 29.76 -3.68
N ALA A 422 -15.59 29.89 -4.08
CA ALA A 422 -16.48 30.97 -3.68
C ALA A 422 -17.00 30.86 -2.23
N LEU A 423 -16.82 29.70 -1.56
CA LEU A 423 -17.24 29.54 -0.17
C LEU A 423 -16.34 30.35 0.78
N PRO A 424 -16.92 31.05 1.78
CA PRO A 424 -16.15 31.82 2.74
C PRO A 424 -15.40 30.92 3.74
N GLY A 425 -14.24 31.40 4.19
CA GLY A 425 -13.44 30.76 5.25
C GLY A 425 -12.24 29.95 4.76
N HIS A 426 -11.30 29.71 5.68
CA HIS A 426 -10.15 28.84 5.43
C HIS A 426 -10.53 27.38 5.68
N VAL A 427 -11.00 26.71 4.63
CA VAL A 427 -11.26 25.25 4.65
C VAL A 427 -10.27 24.55 3.72
N ARG A 428 -9.87 23.34 4.08
CA ARG A 428 -9.08 22.48 3.20
C ARG A 428 -9.88 22.17 1.94
N ARG A 429 -9.26 22.40 0.77
CA ARG A 429 -9.90 22.21 -0.53
C ARG A 429 -9.39 20.92 -1.19
N PRO A 430 -10.25 20.19 -1.92
CA PRO A 430 -9.79 19.07 -2.70
C PRO A 430 -8.89 19.55 -3.85
N THR A 431 -7.95 18.70 -4.26
CA THR A 431 -7.10 19.00 -5.41
C THR A 431 -7.89 18.86 -6.71
N PRO A 432 -7.49 19.56 -7.79
CA PRO A 432 -8.14 19.40 -9.10
C PRO A 432 -8.14 17.94 -9.60
N ALA A 433 -7.13 17.16 -9.23
CA ALA A 433 -7.06 15.73 -9.58
C ALA A 433 -8.12 14.89 -8.85
N GLN A 434 -8.40 15.21 -7.58
CA GLN A 434 -9.48 14.56 -6.82
C GLN A 434 -10.85 14.88 -7.41
N ILE A 435 -11.11 16.16 -7.74
CA ILE A 435 -12.39 16.56 -8.36
C ILE A 435 -12.60 15.84 -9.70
N ARG A 436 -11.58 15.81 -10.57
CA ARG A 436 -11.65 15.07 -11.84
C ARG A 436 -11.94 13.59 -11.64
N LEU A 437 -11.30 12.97 -10.66
CA LEU A 437 -11.54 11.57 -10.33
C LEU A 437 -12.99 11.35 -9.88
N TRP A 438 -13.52 12.20 -8.99
CA TRP A 438 -14.89 12.10 -8.50
C TRP A 438 -15.89 12.14 -9.64
N ILE A 439 -15.78 13.11 -10.55
CA ILE A 439 -16.69 13.24 -11.69
C ILE A 439 -16.59 12.03 -12.62
N ARG A 440 -15.38 11.60 -12.97
CA ARG A 440 -15.18 10.51 -13.96
C ARG A 440 -15.62 9.14 -13.48
N ARG A 441 -15.63 8.92 -12.17
CA ARG A 441 -15.97 7.61 -11.58
C ARG A 441 -17.42 7.51 -11.14
N ILE A 442 -18.25 8.51 -11.44
CA ILE A 442 -19.69 8.42 -11.22
C ILE A 442 -20.21 7.19 -12.02
N PRO A 443 -20.93 6.26 -11.38
CA PRO A 443 -21.49 5.11 -12.08
C PRO A 443 -22.40 5.58 -13.23
N SER A 444 -22.25 4.98 -14.41
CA SER A 444 -23.24 5.14 -15.46
C SER A 444 -24.55 4.50 -14.99
N SER A 445 -25.58 5.33 -14.83
CA SER A 445 -26.94 4.94 -14.43
C SER A 445 -27.56 3.91 -15.35
#